data_AF-A0A3M1T262-F1
#
_entry.id   AF-A0A3M1T262-F1
#
_cell.length_a   1.000
_cell.length_b   1.000
_cell.length_c   1.000
_cell.angle_alpha   90.00
_cell.angle_beta   90.00
_cell.angle_gamma   90.00
#
_symmetry.space_group_name_H-M   'P 1'
#
loop_
_entity.id
_entity.type
_entity.pdbx_description
1 polymer ?
#
loop_
_entity_poly.entity_id
_entity_poly.type
_entity_poly.pdbx_seq_one_letter_code
_entity_poly.pdbx_strand_id
1 'polypeptide(L)'
;MTRVVVTGLGLSTALGAGAPATARALRAGGRALRRPANWSLPRSELPPLAVAPAAEGGPAETPRCLRLALPAAHEALAVADLRAPPARRALALGSTTGGMPESERAYAARLRGEAVDPAVWSRHELAATADAVARSCG
;
A
#
# COMPACT_ATOMS: atom_id res chain seq x y z
N MET A 1 -8.42 26.88 19.83
CA MET A 1 -7.82 25.67 19.23
C MET A 1 -8.92 24.71 18.84
N THR A 2 -8.85 24.11 17.66
CA THR A 2 -9.86 23.13 17.18
C THR A 2 -9.48 21.74 17.67
N ARG A 3 -10.44 20.98 18.22
CA ARG A 3 -10.23 19.57 18.60
C ARG A 3 -10.20 18.69 17.36
N VAL A 4 -9.25 17.77 17.31
CA VAL A 4 -9.11 16.77 16.24
C VAL A 4 -9.41 15.38 16.81
N VAL A 5 -10.19 14.58 16.08
CA VAL A 5 -10.59 13.22 16.48
C VAL A 5 -10.38 12.24 15.32
N VAL A 6 -10.14 10.97 15.65
CA VAL A 6 -10.07 9.88 14.67
C VAL A 6 -11.44 9.21 14.61
N THR A 7 -12.12 9.28 13.47
CA THR A 7 -13.47 8.73 13.28
C THR A 7 -13.51 7.39 12.54
N GLY A 8 -12.43 7.04 11.85
CA GLY A 8 -12.30 5.77 11.14
C GLY A 8 -10.87 5.30 11.05
N LEU A 9 -10.69 3.99 10.94
CA LEU A 9 -9.41 3.33 10.81
C LEU A 9 -9.55 2.22 9.79
N GLY A 10 -8.57 2.13 8.89
CA GLY A 10 -8.44 1.00 7.99
C GLY A 10 -6.99 0.56 7.86
N LEU A 11 -6.77 -0.74 7.72
CA LEU A 11 -5.44 -1.35 7.79
C LEU A 11 -5.24 -2.43 6.73
N SER A 12 -4.10 -2.36 6.04
CA SER A 12 -3.59 -3.44 5.19
C SER A 12 -2.29 -3.96 5.79
N THR A 13 -2.35 -5.07 6.53
CA THR A 13 -1.18 -5.61 7.25
C THR A 13 -0.89 -7.06 6.87
N ALA A 14 0.28 -7.54 7.28
CA ALA A 14 0.65 -8.94 7.16
C ALA A 14 -0.11 -9.86 8.13
N LEU A 15 -0.75 -9.31 9.16
CA LEU A 15 -1.51 -10.06 10.16
C LEU A 15 -2.97 -10.30 9.76
N GLY A 16 -3.49 -9.56 8.78
CA GLY A 16 -4.84 -9.74 8.29
C GLY A 16 -5.30 -8.60 7.36
N ALA A 17 -6.38 -8.87 6.63
CA ALA A 17 -7.08 -7.88 5.84
C ALA A 17 -8.02 -7.07 6.74
N GLY A 18 -7.70 -5.79 6.92
CA GLY A 18 -8.51 -4.85 7.67
C GLY A 18 -8.15 -4.72 9.14
N ALA A 19 -8.70 -3.67 9.76
CA ALA A 19 -8.50 -3.35 11.16
C ALA A 19 -9.04 -4.43 12.12
N PRO A 20 -10.25 -5.00 11.93
CA PRO A 20 -10.75 -6.05 12.83
C PRO A 20 -9.89 -7.32 12.81
N ALA A 21 -9.46 -7.76 11.63
CA ALA A 21 -8.62 -8.95 11.48
C ALA A 21 -7.23 -8.73 12.10
N THR A 22 -6.62 -7.58 11.82
CA THR A 22 -5.33 -7.19 12.40
C THR A 22 -5.42 -7.13 13.93
N ALA A 23 -6.46 -6.51 14.49
CA ALA A 23 -6.64 -6.40 15.94
C ALA A 23 -6.82 -7.77 16.62
N ARG A 24 -7.61 -8.67 16.02
CA ARG A 24 -7.76 -10.05 16.53
C ARG A 24 -6.43 -10.80 16.52
N ALA A 25 -5.68 -10.73 15.42
CA ALA A 25 -4.39 -11.39 15.31
C ALA A 25 -3.39 -10.87 16.35
N LEU A 26 -3.31 -9.54 16.55
CA LEU A 26 -2.45 -8.94 17.57
C LEU A 26 -2.79 -9.42 18.99
N ARG A 27 -4.07 -9.42 19.36
CA ARG A 27 -4.52 -9.88 20.68
C ARG A 27 -4.22 -11.37 20.92
N ALA A 28 -4.23 -12.18 19.86
CA ALA A 28 -3.87 -13.58 19.91
C ALA A 28 -2.35 -13.85 19.89
N GLY A 29 -1.50 -12.81 19.90
CA GLY A 29 -0.05 -12.96 19.80
C GLY A 29 0.43 -13.39 18.40
N GLY A 30 -0.35 -13.09 17.36
CA GLY A 30 -0.06 -13.45 15.99
C GLY A 30 1.25 -12.87 15.47
N ARG A 31 1.94 -13.63 14.61
CA ARG A 31 3.22 -13.26 13.99
C ARG A 31 3.10 -13.47 12.48
N ALA A 32 3.48 -12.45 11.71
CA ALA A 32 3.45 -12.50 10.25
C ALA A 32 4.85 -12.37 9.60
N LEU A 33 5.90 -12.37 10.43
CA LEU A 33 7.27 -12.41 9.96
C LEU A 33 7.52 -13.78 9.33
N ARG A 34 7.81 -13.76 8.04
CA ARG A 34 8.09 -14.94 7.22
C ARG A 34 9.24 -14.65 6.26
N ARG A 35 9.79 -15.71 5.70
CA ARG A 35 10.76 -15.56 4.63
C ARG A 35 10.01 -15.27 3.32
N PRO A 36 10.33 -14.19 2.57
CA PRO A 36 9.67 -13.92 1.30
C PRO A 36 9.98 -15.04 0.29
N ALA A 37 8.95 -15.61 -0.33
CA ALA A 37 9.12 -16.70 -1.31
C ALA A 37 9.74 -16.22 -2.64
N ASN A 38 9.66 -14.92 -2.92
CA ASN A 38 10.01 -14.31 -4.20
C ASN A 38 11.39 -13.61 -4.19
N TRP A 39 12.20 -13.80 -3.16
CA TRP A 39 13.52 -13.17 -3.03
C TRP A 39 14.63 -14.20 -3.18
N SER A 40 15.42 -14.04 -4.26
CA SER A 40 16.56 -14.90 -4.60
C SER A 40 17.87 -14.33 -4.05
N LEU A 41 17.95 -14.15 -2.73
CA LEU A 41 19.21 -13.80 -2.06
C LEU A 41 19.75 -15.00 -1.26
N PRO A 42 21.08 -15.09 -1.05
CA PRO A 42 21.68 -16.13 -0.22
C PRO A 42 20.97 -16.24 1.13
N ARG A 43 20.72 -17.49 1.60
CA ARG A 43 19.82 -17.76 2.73
C ARG A 43 20.23 -17.09 4.05
N SER A 44 21.51 -16.72 4.20
CA SER A 44 22.10 -16.13 5.39
C SER A 44 21.89 -14.62 5.53
N GLU A 45 21.36 -13.93 4.51
CA GLU A 45 21.41 -12.46 4.44
C GLU A 45 20.05 -11.77 4.59
N LEU A 46 18.95 -12.54 4.59
CA LEU A 46 17.62 -11.95 4.66
C LEU A 46 16.99 -12.10 6.04
N PRO A 47 16.76 -10.99 6.78
CA PRO A 47 15.93 -11.04 7.96
C PRO A 47 14.50 -11.45 7.56
N PRO A 48 13.74 -12.10 8.45
CA PRO A 48 12.34 -12.38 8.20
C PRO A 48 11.56 -11.06 8.04
N LEU A 49 10.63 -11.02 7.08
CA LEU A 49 9.86 -9.83 6.72
C LEU A 49 8.36 -10.14 6.78
N ALA A 50 7.55 -9.10 6.98
CA ALA A 50 6.10 -9.23 6.93
C ALA A 50 5.60 -8.75 5.56
N VAL A 51 4.72 -9.53 4.91
CA VAL A 51 4.09 -9.15 3.64
C VAL A 51 2.58 -9.21 3.78
N ALA A 52 1.92 -8.09 3.57
CA ALA A 52 0.46 -8.01 3.55
C ALA A 52 -0.09 -8.75 2.33
N PRO A 53 -1.14 -9.60 2.46
CA PRO A 53 -1.72 -10.31 1.31
C PRO A 53 -2.16 -9.39 0.17
N ALA A 54 -2.68 -8.20 0.51
CA ALA A 54 -3.04 -7.16 -0.48
C ALA A 54 -1.84 -6.65 -1.31
N ALA A 55 -0.60 -6.84 -0.84
CA ALA A 55 0.58 -6.55 -1.66
C ALA A 55 0.85 -7.63 -2.73
N GLU A 56 0.35 -8.85 -2.54
CA GLU A 56 0.65 -10.01 -3.39
C GLU A 56 -0.45 -10.28 -4.44
N GLY A 57 -1.68 -9.80 -4.22
CA GLY A 57 -2.80 -9.93 -5.15
C GLY A 57 -3.20 -8.61 -5.82
N GLY A 58 -3.55 -8.64 -7.10
CA GLY A 58 -4.09 -7.50 -7.87
C GLY A 58 -3.55 -7.43 -9.30
N PRO A 59 -4.10 -6.54 -10.15
CA PRO A 59 -3.60 -6.35 -11.51
C PRO A 59 -2.11 -5.99 -11.50
N ALA A 60 -1.36 -6.58 -12.44
CA ALA A 60 0.09 -6.34 -12.55
C ALA A 60 0.44 -4.85 -12.74
N GLU A 61 -0.49 -4.07 -13.30
CA GLU A 61 -0.34 -2.65 -13.59
C GLU A 61 -0.58 -1.74 -12.38
N THR A 62 -1.22 -2.25 -11.31
CA THR A 62 -1.48 -1.46 -10.10
C THR A 62 -0.28 -1.52 -9.17
N PRO A 63 0.39 -0.39 -8.84
CA PRO A 63 1.56 -0.39 -7.97
C PRO A 63 1.27 -1.02 -6.61
N ARG A 64 2.23 -1.77 -6.06
CA ARG A 64 2.07 -2.41 -4.75
C ARG A 64 1.63 -1.44 -3.65
N CYS A 65 2.18 -0.23 -3.61
CA CYS A 65 1.81 0.80 -2.64
C CYS A 65 0.31 1.16 -2.73
N LEU A 66 -0.23 1.25 -3.94
CA LEU A 66 -1.62 1.55 -4.18
C LEU A 66 -2.54 0.38 -3.79
N ARG A 67 -2.12 -0.86 -4.05
CA ARG A 67 -2.85 -2.07 -3.62
C ARG A 67 -2.97 -2.18 -2.10
N LEU A 68 -2.02 -1.61 -1.35
CA LEU A 68 -2.06 -1.53 0.10
C LEU A 68 -2.90 -0.36 0.59
N ALA A 69 -2.71 0.81 -0.02
CA ALA A 69 -3.35 2.06 0.40
C ALA A 69 -4.86 2.06 0.15
N LEU A 70 -5.31 1.60 -1.03
CA LEU A 70 -6.73 1.66 -1.40
C LEU A 70 -7.63 0.91 -0.42
N PRO A 71 -7.42 -0.40 -0.13
CA PRO A 71 -8.31 -1.11 0.80
C PRO A 71 -8.33 -0.48 2.20
N ALA A 72 -7.19 0.02 2.67
CA ALA A 72 -7.09 0.69 3.97
C ALA A 72 -7.84 2.03 3.98
N ALA A 73 -7.75 2.82 2.91
CA ALA A 73 -8.49 4.07 2.78
C ALA A 73 -10.00 3.81 2.71
N HIS A 74 -10.43 2.84 1.89
CA HIS A 74 -11.85 2.44 1.77
C HIS A 74 -12.41 1.96 3.11
N GLU A 75 -11.69 1.13 3.84
CA GLU A 75 -12.10 0.68 5.18
C GLU A 75 -12.22 1.87 6.15
N ALA A 76 -11.23 2.77 6.19
CA ALA A 76 -11.24 3.93 7.06
C ALA A 76 -12.45 4.85 6.79
N LEU A 77 -12.75 5.10 5.50
CA LEU A 77 -13.87 5.94 5.09
C LEU A 77 -15.22 5.29 5.39
N ALA A 78 -15.34 3.98 5.19
CA ALA A 78 -16.55 3.24 5.51
C ALA A 78 -16.86 3.28 7.01
N VAL A 79 -15.86 3.18 7.87
CA VAL A 79 -16.03 3.29 9.34
C VAL A 79 -16.35 4.73 9.76
N ALA A 80 -15.71 5.71 9.13
CA ALA A 80 -15.87 7.12 9.48
C ALA A 80 -17.24 7.71 9.14
N ASP A 81 -18.02 7.08 8.24
CA ASP A 81 -19.29 7.59 7.70
C ASP A 81 -19.20 9.08 7.35
N LEU A 82 -18.18 9.48 6.57
CA LEU A 82 -17.90 10.89 6.34
C LEU A 82 -19.01 11.58 5.53
N ARG A 83 -19.78 12.44 6.19
CA ARG A 83 -20.82 13.28 5.58
C ARG A 83 -20.35 14.65 5.11
N ALA A 84 -19.10 15.01 5.37
CA ALA A 84 -18.54 16.29 4.95
C ALA A 84 -18.52 16.40 3.40
N PRO A 85 -18.79 17.58 2.82
CA PRO A 85 -18.74 17.76 1.36
C PRO A 85 -17.30 17.64 0.84
N PRO A 86 -17.08 17.22 -0.42
CA PRO A 86 -15.73 17.04 -1.00
C PRO A 86 -14.80 18.26 -0.85
N ALA A 87 -15.32 19.48 -1.00
CA ALA A 87 -14.55 20.73 -0.84
C ALA A 87 -13.96 20.95 0.57
N ARG A 88 -14.39 20.17 1.58
CA ARG A 88 -13.89 20.22 2.96
C ARG A 88 -13.11 18.96 3.33
N ARG A 89 -12.79 18.10 2.36
CA ARG A 89 -11.99 16.91 2.55
C ARG A 89 -10.57 17.20 2.07
N ALA A 90 -9.60 16.65 2.76
CA ALA A 90 -8.21 16.68 2.37
C ALA A 90 -7.62 15.29 2.59
N LEU A 91 -6.70 14.90 1.72
CA LEU A 91 -5.93 13.67 1.85
C LEU A 91 -4.48 14.03 2.10
N ALA A 92 -3.92 13.43 3.15
CA ALA A 92 -2.48 13.41 3.38
C ALA A 92 -2.04 11.95 3.42
N LEU A 93 -1.25 11.53 2.44
CA LEU A 93 -0.75 10.16 2.34
C LEU A 93 0.74 10.19 2.05
N GLY A 94 1.50 9.48 2.89
CA GLY A 94 2.94 9.32 2.75
C GLY A 94 3.29 7.93 2.24
N SER A 95 4.39 7.86 1.49
CA SER A 95 5.06 6.61 1.13
C SER A 95 6.57 6.85 1.24
N THR A 96 7.34 5.81 1.53
CA THR A 96 8.79 5.90 1.57
C THR A 96 9.42 5.74 0.19
N THR A 97 8.81 4.91 -0.65
CA THR A 97 9.44 4.41 -1.88
C THR A 97 8.53 4.38 -3.10
N GLY A 98 7.25 4.70 -2.94
CA GLY A 98 6.29 4.73 -4.06
C GLY A 98 6.24 3.42 -4.84
N GLY A 99 6.24 3.52 -6.17
CA GLY A 99 6.29 2.40 -7.12
C GLY A 99 7.70 1.88 -7.41
N MET A 100 8.60 1.86 -6.42
CA MET A 100 10.00 1.43 -6.61
C MET A 100 10.12 0.07 -7.33
N PRO A 101 9.43 -1.02 -6.89
CA PRO A 101 9.60 -2.33 -7.53
C PRO A 101 9.25 -2.31 -9.03
N GLU A 102 8.23 -1.56 -9.42
CA GLU A 102 7.81 -1.41 -10.80
C GLU A 102 8.87 -0.62 -11.61
N SER A 103 9.40 0.46 -11.04
CA SER A 103 10.45 1.27 -11.67
C SER A 103 11.79 0.55 -11.80
N GLU A 104 12.18 -0.28 -10.82
CA GLU A 104 13.39 -1.09 -10.86
C GLU A 104 13.30 -2.17 -11.95
N ARG A 105 12.15 -2.84 -12.07
CA ARG A 105 11.90 -3.82 -13.14
C ARG A 105 11.94 -3.17 -14.51
N ALA A 106 11.31 -2.00 -14.66
CA ALA A 106 11.34 -1.23 -15.89
C ALA A 106 12.76 -0.79 -16.26
N TYR A 107 13.54 -0.33 -15.28
CA TYR A 107 14.94 0.05 -15.50
C TYR A 107 15.78 -1.16 -15.94
N ALA A 108 15.63 -2.30 -15.27
CA ALA A 108 16.33 -3.53 -15.63
C ALA A 108 15.94 -4.02 -17.05
N ALA A 109 14.67 -3.95 -17.42
CA ALA A 109 14.19 -4.25 -18.78
C ALA A 109 14.83 -3.34 -19.83
N ARG A 110 14.86 -2.02 -19.56
CA ARG A 110 15.52 -1.04 -20.44
C ARG A 110 17.01 -1.36 -20.64
N LEU A 111 17.73 -1.76 -19.59
CA LEU A 111 19.15 -2.15 -19.69
C LEU A 111 19.37 -3.39 -20.56
N ARG A 112 18.36 -4.26 -20.70
CA ARG A 112 18.38 -5.42 -21.59
C ARG A 112 17.92 -5.10 -23.02
N GLY A 113 17.61 -3.84 -23.33
CA GLY A 113 17.09 -3.42 -24.63
C GLY A 113 15.61 -3.76 -24.85
N GLU A 114 14.88 -4.13 -23.79
CA GLU A 114 13.45 -4.41 -23.87
C GLU A 114 12.63 -3.10 -23.97
N ALA A 115 11.49 -3.17 -24.64
CA ALA A 115 10.52 -2.07 -24.65
C ALA A 115 9.91 -1.90 -23.26
N VAL A 116 9.77 -0.65 -22.82
CA VAL A 116 9.24 -0.30 -21.50
C VAL A 116 8.13 0.73 -21.67
N ASP A 117 6.99 0.49 -21.02
CA ASP A 117 5.90 1.46 -20.90
C ASP A 117 6.37 2.71 -20.13
N PRO A 118 6.40 3.91 -20.75
CA PRO A 118 6.80 5.14 -20.07
C PRO A 118 5.91 5.50 -18.87
N ALA A 119 4.66 5.03 -18.83
CA ALA A 119 3.75 5.30 -17.72
C ALA A 119 4.20 4.62 -16.41
N VAL A 120 5.19 3.74 -16.42
CA VAL A 120 5.77 3.20 -15.19
C VAL A 120 6.46 4.27 -14.34
N TRP A 121 7.04 5.30 -14.97
CA TRP A 121 7.79 6.33 -14.26
C TRP A 121 6.87 7.30 -13.51
N SER A 122 5.67 7.56 -14.03
CA SER A 122 4.67 8.38 -13.32
C SER A 122 4.12 7.68 -12.08
N ARG A 123 4.22 6.35 -12.01
CA ARG A 123 3.81 5.55 -10.84
C ARG A 123 4.89 5.44 -9.75
N HIS A 124 6.13 5.87 -10.04
CA HIS A 124 7.22 5.86 -9.06
C HIS A 124 7.07 6.96 -8.00
N GLU A 125 6.59 8.13 -8.43
CA GLU A 125 6.48 9.34 -7.60
C GLU A 125 5.56 9.08 -6.38
N LEU A 126 5.90 9.68 -5.23
CA LEU A 126 5.25 9.37 -3.94
C LEU A 126 3.80 9.86 -3.90
N ALA A 127 3.53 11.06 -4.42
CA ALA A 127 2.19 11.62 -4.52
C ALA A 127 1.30 10.85 -5.49
N ALA A 128 1.83 10.10 -6.46
CA ALA A 128 1.03 9.27 -7.38
C ALA A 128 0.07 8.31 -6.64
N THR A 129 0.49 7.80 -5.48
CA THR A 129 -0.38 6.96 -4.62
C THR A 129 -1.47 7.79 -3.96
N ALA A 130 -1.12 8.97 -3.44
CA ALA A 130 -2.08 9.88 -2.81
C ALA A 130 -3.14 10.32 -3.82
N ASP A 131 -2.72 10.74 -5.01
CA ASP A 131 -3.59 11.14 -6.11
C ASP A 131 -4.55 10.03 -6.53
N ALA A 132 -4.06 8.79 -6.63
CA ALA A 132 -4.89 7.65 -6.98
C ALA A 132 -5.91 7.30 -5.88
N VAL A 133 -5.53 7.42 -4.61
CA VAL A 133 -6.46 7.25 -3.48
C VAL A 133 -7.50 8.37 -3.47
N ALA A 134 -7.09 9.63 -3.63
CA ALA A 134 -8.01 10.77 -3.70
C ALA A 134 -9.05 10.60 -4.82
N ARG A 135 -8.60 10.24 -6.04
CA ARG A 135 -9.51 9.95 -7.16
C ARG A 135 -10.47 8.80 -6.86
N SER A 136 -10.03 7.78 -6.12
CA SER A 136 -10.88 6.63 -5.78
C SER A 136 -11.88 6.92 -4.67
N CYS A 137 -11.62 7.89 -3.79
CA CYS A 137 -12.36 8.11 -2.57
C CYS A 137 -13.29 9.34 -2.59
N GLY A 138 -13.18 10.19 -3.61
CA GLY A 138 -13.97 11.44 -3.74
C GLY A 138 -13.60 12.46 -2.67
#